data_AF-A0A1F7HDD2-F1
#
_entry.id   AF-A0A1F7HDD2-F1
#
_cell.length_a   1.000
_cell.length_b   1.000
_cell.length_c   1.000
_cell.angle_alpha   90.00
_cell.angle_beta   90.00
_cell.angle_gamma   90.00
#
_symmetry.space_group_name_H-M   'P 1'
#
loop_
_entity.id
_entity.type
_entity.pdbx_description
1 polymer ?
#
loop_
_entity_poly.entity_id
_entity_poly.type
_entity_poly.pdbx_seq_one_letter_code
_entity_poly.pdbx_strand_id
1 'polypeptide(L)'
;MRYLAQTININGSLIKGPLGDDVTLGGTINTVLGFLFPLAGVILFFILVWGGFDMVTSRGDAEKLKSAKAKITSGIIGFVLLILSFVIVRVLAFIFGLSTGFI
;
A
#
# COMPACT_ATOMS: atom_id res chain seq x y z
N MET A 1 -3.05 34.41 3.05
CA MET A 1 -2.58 33.27 3.86
C MET A 1 -2.01 32.17 2.95
N ARG A 2 -0.79 32.34 2.40
CA ARG A 2 -0.17 31.37 1.45
C ARG A 2 1.22 30.88 1.89
N TYR A 3 1.52 30.92 3.20
CA TYR A 3 2.86 30.61 3.72
C TYR A 3 3.06 29.12 4.08
N LEU A 4 2.13 28.24 3.68
CA LEU A 4 2.25 26.78 3.82
C LEU A 4 2.26 26.07 2.46
N ALA A 5 2.42 26.82 1.37
CA ALA A 5 2.49 26.24 0.03
C ALA A 5 3.89 25.64 -0.18
N GLN A 6 3.90 24.35 -0.48
CA GLN A 6 5.05 23.48 -0.60
C GLN A 6 5.92 23.73 -1.85
N THR A 7 5.72 24.86 -2.51
CA THR A 7 6.32 25.15 -3.81
C THR A 7 6.94 26.53 -3.75
N ILE A 8 8.27 26.56 -3.72
CA ILE A 8 9.07 27.80 -3.66
C ILE A 8 9.70 27.97 -5.03
N ASN A 9 9.38 29.08 -5.71
CA ASN A 9 10.03 29.46 -6.96
C ASN A 9 11.29 30.28 -6.62
N ILE A 10 12.46 29.70 -6.88
CA ILE A 10 13.74 30.41 -6.78
C ILE A 10 14.33 30.48 -8.19
N ASN A 11 14.44 31.68 -8.74
CA ASN A 11 15.13 31.93 -10.03
C ASN A 11 14.61 31.06 -11.20
N GLY A 12 13.30 30.79 -11.26
CA GLY A 12 12.69 30.00 -12.33
C GLY A 12 12.71 28.48 -12.10
N SER A 13 13.40 28.00 -11.06
CA SER A 13 13.30 26.61 -10.62
C SER A 13 12.18 26.45 -9.61
N LEU A 14 11.17 25.64 -9.98
CA LEU A 14 10.06 25.27 -9.11
C LEU A 14 10.53 24.16 -8.17
N ILE A 15 10.86 24.50 -6.92
CA ILE A 15 11.14 23.48 -5.90
C ILE A 15 9.82 23.11 -5.24
N LYS A 16 9.28 21.97 -5.67
CA LYS A 16 8.06 21.34 -5.17
C LYS A 16 8.44 20.31 -4.12
N GLY A 17 7.92 20.46 -2.91
CA GLY A 17 8.17 19.48 -1.86
C GLY A 17 7.39 18.17 -2.07
N PRO A 18 7.60 17.20 -1.17
CA PRO A 18 7.19 15.82 -1.38
C PRO A 18 5.66 15.56 -1.40
N LEU A 19 4.83 16.49 -0.90
CA LEU A 19 3.35 16.36 -0.81
C LEU A 19 2.55 16.96 -2.00
N GLY A 20 3.18 17.40 -3.08
CA GLY A 20 2.48 18.03 -4.22
C GLY A 20 1.99 19.48 -4.03
N ASP A 21 1.29 20.03 -5.04
CA ASP A 21 0.70 21.39 -5.02
C ASP A 21 -0.72 21.41 -4.39
N ASP A 22 -1.39 20.25 -4.35
CA ASP A 22 -2.76 20.10 -3.86
C ASP A 22 -2.77 19.50 -2.46
N VAL A 23 -2.57 20.33 -1.44
CA VAL A 23 -2.73 19.98 -0.02
C VAL A 23 -4.21 19.85 0.35
N THR A 24 -4.95 19.10 -0.47
CA THR A 24 -6.34 18.70 -0.21
C THR A 24 -6.34 17.36 0.52
N LEU A 25 -7.42 17.05 1.23
CA LEU A 25 -7.60 15.75 1.89
C LEU A 25 -7.40 14.60 0.88
N GLY A 26 -7.94 14.75 -0.34
CA GLY A 26 -7.76 13.78 -1.42
C GLY A 26 -6.31 13.65 -1.90
N GLY A 27 -5.63 14.77 -2.20
CA GLY A 27 -4.24 14.76 -2.68
C GLY A 27 -3.25 14.18 -1.67
N THR A 28 -3.47 14.45 -0.38
CA THR A 28 -2.65 13.90 0.70
C THR A 28 -2.83 12.38 0.83
N ILE A 29 -4.08 11.91 0.80
CA ILE A 29 -4.39 10.47 0.82
C ILE A 29 -3.77 9.77 -0.39
N ASN A 30 -3.89 10.36 -1.60
CA ASN A 30 -3.34 9.76 -2.81
C ASN A 30 -1.81 9.60 -2.74
N THR A 31 -1.11 10.61 -2.21
CA THR A 31 0.35 10.57 -2.03
C THR A 31 0.76 9.48 -1.04
N VAL A 32 0.04 9.37 0.10
CA VAL A 32 0.31 8.33 1.10
C VAL A 32 0.03 6.94 0.53
N LEU A 33 -1.10 6.75 -0.15
CA LEU A 33 -1.47 5.46 -0.77
C LEU A 33 -0.48 5.07 -1.87
N GLY A 34 -0.03 6.01 -2.70
CA GLY A 34 0.99 5.79 -3.72
C GLY A 34 2.31 5.25 -3.16
N PHE A 35 2.64 5.58 -1.91
CA PHE A 35 3.78 5.01 -1.19
C PHE A 35 3.43 3.71 -0.44
N LEU A 36 2.25 3.63 0.17
CA LEU A 36 1.84 2.48 1.00
C LEU A 36 1.57 1.21 0.20
N PHE A 37 0.92 1.30 -0.97
CA PHE A 37 0.61 0.14 -1.80
C PHE A 37 1.85 -0.64 -2.26
N PRO A 38 2.89 -0.01 -2.85
CA PRO A 38 4.10 -0.73 -3.22
C PRO A 38 4.84 -1.28 -1.98
N LEU A 39 4.86 -0.52 -0.87
CA LEU A 39 5.44 -1.00 0.39
C LEU A 39 4.73 -2.26 0.91
N ALA A 40 3.39 -2.26 0.88
CA ALA A 40 2.58 -3.41 1.26
C ALA A 40 2.88 -4.63 0.38
N GLY A 41 3.03 -4.44 -0.94
CA GLY A 41 3.43 -5.50 -1.86
C GLY A 41 4.79 -6.12 -1.53
N VAL A 42 5.78 -5.30 -1.19
CA VAL A 42 7.11 -5.76 -0.77
C VAL A 42 7.04 -6.57 0.53
N ILE A 43 6.31 -6.07 1.54
CA ILE A 43 6.12 -6.78 2.81
C ILE A 43 5.48 -8.15 2.57
N LEU A 44 4.47 -8.20 1.70
CA LEU A 44 3.77 -9.43 1.35
C LEU A 44 4.68 -10.47 0.69
N PHE A 45 5.54 -10.00 -0.22
CA PHE A 45 6.56 -10.86 -0.83
C PHE A 45 7.49 -11.48 0.23
N PHE A 46 7.98 -10.69 1.18
CA PHE A 46 8.81 -11.22 2.27
C PHE A 46 8.08 -12.25 3.14
N ILE A 47 6.81 -12.01 3.49
CA ILE A 47 6.02 -12.97 4.29
C ILE A 47 5.86 -14.30 3.56
N LEU A 48 5.61 -14.28 2.24
CA LEU A 48 5.49 -15.50 1.44
C LEU A 48 6.81 -16.26 1.35
N VAL A 49 7.93 -15.56 1.13
CA VAL A 49 9.26 -16.17 1.09
C VAL A 49 9.61 -16.79 2.44
N TRP A 50 9.38 -16.08 3.54
CA TRP A 50 9.68 -16.58 4.89
C TRP A 50 8.79 -17.76 5.28
N GLY A 51 7.49 -17.69 4.98
CA GLY A 51 6.55 -18.78 5.23
C GLY A 51 6.91 -20.03 4.42
N GLY A 52 7.30 -19.86 3.16
CA GLY A 52 7.80 -20.95 2.30
C GLY A 52 9.09 -21.57 2.84
N PHE A 53 10.03 -20.74 3.27
CA PHE A 53 11.30 -21.20 3.86
C PHE A 53 11.09 -22.01 5.15
N ASP A 54 10.21 -21.53 6.03
CA ASP A 54 9.83 -22.26 7.24
C ASP A 54 9.17 -23.60 6.91
N MET A 55 8.32 -23.65 5.87
CA MET A 55 7.67 -24.88 5.43
C MET A 55 8.70 -25.94 4.97
N VAL A 56 9.71 -25.53 4.22
CA VAL A 56 10.79 -26.43 3.73
C VAL A 56 11.73 -26.85 4.86
N THR A 57 12.06 -25.93 5.78
CA THR A 57 13.00 -26.18 6.90
C THR A 57 12.38 -26.99 8.03
N SER A 58 11.05 -27.19 8.02
CA SER A 58 10.33 -27.88 9.10
C SER A 58 10.74 -29.35 9.31
N ARG A 59 11.42 -30.02 8.35
CA ARG A 59 12.04 -31.36 8.50
C ARG A 59 11.19 -32.45 9.19
N GLY A 60 9.86 -32.35 9.16
CA GLY A 60 8.93 -33.29 9.81
C GLY A 60 8.43 -32.90 11.20
N ASP A 61 8.87 -31.77 11.75
CA ASP A 61 8.33 -31.16 12.97
C ASP A 61 6.93 -30.57 12.69
N ALA A 62 5.91 -31.19 13.30
CA ALA A 62 4.52 -30.81 13.11
C ALA A 62 4.20 -29.39 13.60
N GLU A 63 4.91 -28.89 14.61
CA GLU A 63 4.68 -27.57 15.19
C GLU A 63 5.18 -26.48 14.23
N LYS A 64 6.39 -26.66 13.69
CA LYS A 64 6.97 -25.75 12.69
C LYS A 64 6.17 -25.73 11.41
N LEU A 65 5.68 -26.89 10.97
CA LEU A 65 4.83 -26.98 9.77
C LEU A 65 3.49 -26.25 9.97
N LYS A 66 2.88 -26.37 11.16
CA LYS A 66 1.64 -25.66 11.49
C LYS A 66 1.84 -24.14 11.53
N SER A 67 2.95 -23.69 12.13
CA SER A 67 3.33 -22.27 12.17
C SER A 67 3.59 -21.70 10.76
N ALA A 68 4.33 -22.43 9.92
CA ALA A 68 4.60 -22.03 8.54
C ALA A 68 3.30 -21.89 7.72
N LYS A 69 2.38 -22.85 7.85
CA LYS A 69 1.05 -22.78 7.20
C LYS A 69 0.25 -21.58 7.69
N ALA A 70 0.26 -21.31 9.00
CA ALA A 70 -0.43 -20.14 9.55
C ALA A 70 0.13 -18.82 8.98
N LYS A 71 1.45 -18.70 8.87
CA LYS A 71 2.11 -17.54 8.24
C LYS A 71 1.67 -17.36 6.79
N ILE A 72 1.73 -18.42 5.99
CA ILE A 72 1.32 -18.38 4.57
C ILE A 72 -0.16 -17.98 4.46
N THR A 73 -1.05 -18.60 5.24
CA THR A 73 -2.48 -18.28 5.23
C THR A 73 -2.73 -16.82 5.60
N SER A 74 -2.05 -16.30 6.63
CA SER A 74 -2.16 -14.88 7.02
C SER A 74 -1.68 -13.93 5.92
N GLY A 75 -0.60 -14.29 5.21
CA GLY A 75 -0.10 -13.53 4.06
C GLY A 75 -1.10 -13.51 2.91
N ILE A 76 -1.67 -14.66 2.55
CA ILE A 76 -2.69 -14.77 1.50
C ILE A 76 -3.93 -13.93 1.85
N ILE A 77 -4.40 -14.00 3.11
CA ILE A 77 -5.53 -13.19 3.56
C ILE A 77 -5.22 -11.69 3.42
N GLY A 78 -4.02 -11.26 3.84
CA GLY A 78 -3.59 -9.87 3.65
C GLY A 78 -3.57 -9.43 2.19
N PHE A 79 -3.12 -10.30 1.29
CA PHE A 79 -3.10 -10.02 -0.16
C PHE A 79 -4.50 -9.86 -0.74
N VAL A 80 -5.39 -10.79 -0.40
CA VAL A 80 -6.79 -10.75 -0.82
C VAL A 80 -7.46 -9.47 -0.31
N LEU A 81 -7.19 -9.08 0.94
CA LEU A 81 -7.70 -7.84 1.51
C LEU A 81 -7.21 -6.59 0.78
N LEU A 82 -5.94 -6.53 0.37
CA LEU A 82 -5.41 -5.41 -0.42
C LEU A 82 -6.13 -5.27 -1.77
N ILE A 83 -6.33 -6.38 -2.48
CA ILE A 83 -7.05 -6.38 -3.76
C ILE A 83 -8.51 -5.97 -3.55
N LEU A 84 -9.18 -6.55 -2.55
CA LEU A 84 -10.57 -6.23 -2.23
C LEU A 84 -10.74 -4.77 -1.85
N SER A 85 -9.82 -4.19 -1.07
CA SER A 85 -9.85 -2.78 -0.70
C SER A 85 -9.88 -1.88 -1.95
N PHE A 86 -9.01 -2.16 -2.93
CA PHE A 86 -9.00 -1.42 -4.19
C PHE A 86 -10.32 -1.55 -4.97
N VAL A 87 -10.84 -2.77 -5.09
CA VAL A 87 -12.10 -3.02 -5.81
C VAL A 87 -13.28 -2.31 -5.14
N ILE A 88 -13.38 -2.39 -3.80
CA ILE A 88 -14.46 -1.76 -3.04
C ILE A 88 -14.44 -0.25 -3.25
N VAL A 89 -13.28 0.40 -3.13
CA VAL A 89 -13.15 1.86 -3.34
C VAL A 89 -13.59 2.24 -4.75
N ARG A 90 -13.22 1.46 -5.77
CA ARG A 90 -13.59 1.72 -7.16
C ARG A 90 -15.08 1.51 -7.43
N VAL A 91 -15.70 0.50 -6.80
CA VAL A 91 -17.15 0.26 -6.91
C VAL A 91 -17.92 1.39 -6.23
N LEU A 92 -17.51 1.80 -5.03
CA LEU A 92 -18.12 2.94 -4.34
C LEU A 92 -18.00 4.21 -5.18
N ALA A 93 -16.81 4.51 -5.69
CA ALA A 93 -16.59 5.64 -6.59
C ALA A 93 -17.52 5.64 -7.80
N PHE A 94 -17.68 4.49 -8.45
CA PHE A 94 -18.58 4.32 -9.58
C PHE A 94 -20.04 4.59 -9.21
N ILE A 95 -20.51 4.07 -8.07
CA ILE A 95 -21.89 4.28 -7.57
C ILE A 95 -22.14 5.76 -7.26
N PHE A 96 -21.17 6.45 -6.67
CA PHE A 96 -21.28 7.88 -6.33
C PHE A 96 -21.00 8.81 -7.51
N GLY A 97 -20.71 8.29 -8.71
CA GLY A 97 -20.39 9.09 -9.89
C GLY A 97 -19.08 9.89 -9.74
N LEU A 98 -18.23 9.52 -8.79
CA LEU A 98 -16.95 10.15 -8.56
C LEU A 98 -15.94 9.54 -9.52
N SER A 99 -15.43 10.34 -10.47
CA SER A 99 -14.25 9.96 -11.25
C SER A 99 -13.06 9.96 -10.30
N THR A 100 -12.74 8.81 -9.74
CA THR A 100 -11.62 8.65 -8.83
C THR A 100 -10.32 8.69 -9.63
N GLY A 101 -9.71 9.87 -9.71
CA GLY A 101 -8.28 10.03 -9.99
C GLY A 101 -7.41 9.64 -8.80
N PHE A 102 -7.85 8.65 -8.01
CA PHE A 102 -7.04 8.04 -6.98
C PHE A 102 -6.32 6.86 -7.62
N ILE A 103 -4.98 7.00 -7.62
CA ILE A 103 -3.97 6.28 -8.41
C ILE A 103 -3.87 6.77 -9.85
#